data_AF-A0A356GNU2-F1
#
_entry.id   AF-A0A356GNU2-F1
#
_cell.length_a   1.000
_cell.length_b   1.000
_cell.length_c   1.000
_cell.angle_alpha   90.00
_cell.angle_beta   90.00
_cell.angle_gamma   90.00
#
_symmetry.space_group_name_H-M   'P 1'
#
loop_
_entity.id
_entity.type
_entity.pdbx_description
1 polymer ?
#
loop_
_entity_poly.entity_id
_entity_poly.type
_entity_poly.pdbx_seq_one_letter_code
_entity_poly.pdbx_strand_id
1 'polypeptide(L)'
;MRKVLLLPFCLSRAEQEEIGRMAGERGYAVVVARSTGRALSEVRAHVGAGSEEPVRIVGVVCAGRAKKVGVGLFLLKIRQWGKKALGLRTRRIELARVAVVGGTKSLFGRRDCRVGFNVADREVLSRALDGEDTFIRL
;
A
#
# COMPACT_ATOMS: atom_id res chain seq x y z
N MET A 1 15.48 -5.56 -4.34
CA MET A 1 14.03 -5.65 -4.04
C MET A 1 13.45 -4.26 -4.19
N ARG A 2 12.45 -4.09 -5.05
CA ARG A 2 11.79 -2.78 -5.24
C ARG A 2 10.83 -2.51 -4.09
N LYS A 3 10.89 -1.31 -3.53
CA LYS A 3 10.06 -0.91 -2.40
C LYS A 3 9.19 0.27 -2.80
N VAL A 4 7.89 0.17 -2.57
CA VAL A 4 6.92 1.23 -2.90
C VAL A 4 6.05 1.51 -1.67
N LEU A 5 5.92 2.79 -1.32
CA LEU A 5 4.98 3.24 -0.30
C LEU A 5 3.82 3.97 -0.98
N LEU A 6 2.59 3.54 -0.71
CA LEU A 6 1.37 4.17 -1.18
C LEU A 6 0.75 4.99 -0.05
N LEU A 7 0.73 6.31 -0.23
CA LEU A 7 0.10 7.25 0.68
C LEU A 7 -1.25 7.71 0.14
N PRO A 8 -2.30 7.78 0.97
CA PRO A 8 -3.57 8.34 0.53
C PRO A 8 -3.49 9.86 0.58
N PHE A 9 -4.08 10.53 -0.42
CA PHE A 9 -4.11 12.00 -0.50
C PHE A 9 -4.79 12.69 0.70
N CYS A 10 -5.51 11.93 1.53
CA CYS A 10 -6.25 12.46 2.67
C CYS A 10 -5.40 12.73 3.91
N LEU A 11 -4.14 12.29 3.94
CA LEU A 11 -3.19 12.66 5.00
C LEU A 11 -2.88 14.16 4.94
N SER A 12 -2.48 14.76 6.07
CA SER A 12 -1.95 16.13 6.07
C SER A 12 -0.68 16.25 5.22
N ARG A 13 -0.38 17.45 4.72
CA ARG A 13 0.87 17.66 3.96
C ARG A 13 2.10 17.37 4.81
N ALA A 14 2.11 17.86 6.05
CA ALA A 14 3.17 17.59 7.01
C ALA A 14 3.35 16.08 7.24
N GLU A 15 2.25 15.33 7.39
CA GLU A 15 2.30 13.89 7.55
C GLU A 15 2.83 13.18 6.29
N GLN A 16 2.40 13.62 5.10
CA GLN A 16 2.90 13.05 3.83
C GLN A 16 4.40 13.29 3.64
N GLU A 17 4.89 14.49 3.97
CA GLU A 17 6.30 14.86 3.89
C GLU A 17 7.15 14.07 4.88
N GLU A 18 6.71 13.98 6.12
CA GLU A 18 7.46 13.27 7.16
C GLU A 18 7.52 11.77 6.90
N ILE A 19 6.39 11.14 6.58
CA ILE A 19 6.36 9.73 6.17
C ILE A 19 7.18 9.54 4.90
N GLY A 20 7.11 10.50 3.97
CA GLY A 20 7.89 10.47 2.74
C GLY A 20 9.39 10.40 3.00
N ARG A 21 9.89 11.21 3.94
CA ARG A 21 11.29 11.19 4.37
C ARG A 21 11.67 9.86 5.02
N MET A 22 10.89 9.38 5.99
CA MET A 22 11.12 8.10 6.68
C MET A 22 11.20 6.91 5.71
N ALA A 23 10.34 6.92 4.69
CA ALA A 23 10.29 5.90 3.67
C ALA A 23 11.45 6.00 2.69
N GLY A 24 11.83 7.23 2.31
CA GLY A 24 12.99 7.51 1.47
C GLY A 24 14.31 7.01 2.08
N GLU A 25 14.50 7.24 3.38
CA GLU A 25 15.65 6.70 4.15
C GLU A 25 15.76 5.16 4.08
N ARG A 26 14.62 4.48 3.92
CA ARG A 26 14.53 3.00 3.80
C ARG A 26 14.51 2.50 2.35
N GLY A 27 14.68 3.41 1.38
CA GLY A 27 14.72 3.12 -0.05
C GLY A 27 13.35 2.88 -0.70
N TYR A 28 12.27 3.38 -0.12
CA TYR A 28 10.94 3.30 -0.72
C TYR A 28 10.70 4.43 -1.71
N ALA A 29 10.19 4.08 -2.90
CA ALA A 29 9.56 5.06 -3.78
C ALA A 29 8.18 5.44 -3.21
N VAL A 30 7.97 6.72 -2.93
CA VAL A 30 6.75 7.23 -2.31
C VAL A 30 5.77 7.69 -3.38
N VAL A 31 4.57 7.13 -3.37
CA VAL A 31 3.50 7.41 -4.33
C VAL A 31 2.28 7.93 -3.57
N VAL A 32 1.90 9.19 -3.81
CA VAL A 32 0.68 9.77 -3.26
C VAL A 32 -0.51 9.44 -4.17
N ALA A 33 -1.32 8.50 -3.73
CA ALA A 33 -2.51 8.02 -4.42
C ALA A 33 -3.67 9.02 -4.32
N ARG A 34 -3.89 9.81 -5.39
CA ARG A 34 -5.10 10.63 -5.57
C ARG A 34 -6.31 9.81 -6.04
N SER A 35 -6.06 8.68 -6.70
CA SER A 35 -7.08 7.71 -7.11
C SER A 35 -6.50 6.30 -7.10
N THR A 36 -7.38 5.28 -7.07
CA THR A 36 -6.95 3.87 -7.15
C THR A 36 -6.25 3.57 -8.48
N GLY A 37 -6.78 4.10 -9.60
CA GLY A 37 -6.21 3.88 -10.93
C GLY A 37 -4.81 4.49 -11.06
N ARG A 38 -4.62 5.74 -10.58
CA ARG A 38 -3.30 6.38 -10.57
C ARG A 38 -2.31 5.59 -9.72
N ALA A 39 -2.71 5.19 -8.52
CA ALA A 39 -1.87 4.38 -7.64
C ALA A 39 -1.38 3.09 -8.32
N LEU A 40 -2.28 2.37 -9.01
CA LEU A 40 -1.93 1.14 -9.72
C LEU A 40 -1.00 1.40 -10.91
N SER A 41 -1.20 2.50 -11.63
CA SER A 41 -0.32 2.89 -12.76
C SER A 41 1.09 3.20 -12.29
N GLU A 42 1.25 4.00 -11.23
CA GLU A 42 2.54 4.35 -10.64
C GLU A 42 3.26 3.11 -10.08
N VAL A 43 2.54 2.23 -9.36
CA VAL A 43 3.10 0.95 -8.91
C VAL A 43 3.59 0.12 -10.09
N ARG A 44 2.81 0.02 -11.18
CA ARG A 44 3.24 -0.73 -12.37
C ARG A 44 4.49 -0.13 -13.02
N ALA A 45 4.56 1.20 -13.12
CA ALA A 45 5.73 1.90 -13.64
C ALA A 45 6.97 1.65 -12.79
N HIS A 46 6.86 1.83 -11.47
CA HIS A 46 7.97 1.62 -10.53
C HIS A 46 8.43 0.17 -10.45
N VAL A 47 7.50 -0.77 -10.57
CA VAL A 47 7.82 -2.19 -10.45
C VAL A 47 8.37 -2.77 -11.76
N GLY A 48 8.11 -2.11 -12.89
CA GLY A 48 8.53 -2.56 -14.20
C GLY A 48 7.71 -3.76 -14.71
N ALA A 49 7.29 -3.69 -15.97
CA ALA A 49 6.70 -4.86 -16.63
C ALA A 49 7.79 -5.90 -16.88
N GLY A 50 7.57 -7.15 -16.50
CA GLY A 50 8.49 -8.26 -16.78
C GLY A 50 9.68 -8.42 -15.83
N SER A 51 9.85 -7.54 -14.83
CA SER A 51 10.89 -7.74 -13.81
C SER A 51 10.54 -8.89 -12.87
N GLU A 52 11.52 -9.77 -12.63
CA GLU A 52 11.45 -10.86 -11.64
C GLU A 52 11.89 -10.40 -10.24
N GLU A 53 12.38 -9.17 -10.13
CA GLU A 53 12.84 -8.61 -8.87
C GLU A 53 11.70 -8.62 -7.83
N PRO A 54 11.94 -9.11 -6.60
CA PRO A 54 10.97 -9.06 -5.53
C PRO A 54 10.48 -7.62 -5.28
N VAL A 55 9.20 -7.50 -4.93
CA VAL A 55 8.55 -6.21 -4.71
C VAL A 55 7.92 -6.17 -3.34
N ARG A 56 8.17 -5.10 -2.60
CA ARG A 56 7.47 -4.77 -1.36
C ARG A 56 6.61 -3.53 -1.55
N ILE A 57 5.33 -3.62 -1.20
CA ILE A 57 4.39 -2.50 -1.25
C ILE A 57 3.80 -2.30 0.14
N VAL A 58 4.03 -1.13 0.70
CA VAL A 58 3.38 -0.69 1.95
C VAL A 58 2.25 0.25 1.57
N GLY A 59 1.03 -0.03 2.01
CA GLY A 59 -0.14 0.80 1.72
C GLY A 59 -0.74 1.41 2.98
N VAL A 60 -0.73 2.74 3.07
CA VAL A 60 -1.49 3.46 4.10
C VAL A 60 -2.93 3.63 3.61
N VAL A 61 -3.89 3.04 4.32
CA VAL A 61 -5.29 2.99 3.87
C VAL A 61 -6.26 3.13 5.04
N CYS A 62 -7.38 3.82 4.82
CA CYS A 62 -8.49 3.82 5.77
C CYS A 62 -9.23 2.47 5.75
N ALA A 63 -9.94 2.14 6.83
CA ALA A 63 -10.66 0.86 6.98
C ALA A 63 -11.61 0.53 5.80
N GLY A 64 -12.32 1.53 5.28
CA GLY A 64 -13.22 1.35 4.13
C GLY A 64 -12.50 0.99 2.83
N ARG A 65 -11.30 1.56 2.61
CA ARG A 65 -10.45 1.23 1.46
C ARG A 65 -9.70 -0.09 1.68
N ALA A 66 -9.34 -0.40 2.93
CA ALA A 66 -8.68 -1.65 3.30
C ALA A 66 -9.51 -2.88 2.89
N LYS A 67 -10.84 -2.87 3.08
CA LYS A 67 -11.72 -3.95 2.62
C LYS A 67 -11.64 -4.18 1.11
N LYS A 68 -11.69 -3.12 0.32
CA LYS A 68 -11.61 -3.19 -1.15
C LYS A 68 -10.24 -3.66 -1.64
N VAL A 69 -9.18 -3.17 -1.00
CA VAL A 69 -7.81 -3.62 -1.27
C VAL A 69 -7.70 -5.11 -0.97
N GLY A 70 -8.20 -5.56 0.19
CA GLY A 70 -8.19 -6.98 0.56
C GLY A 70 -8.80 -7.90 -0.49
N VAL A 71 -9.96 -7.54 -1.07
CA VAL A 71 -10.58 -8.28 -2.18
C VAL A 71 -9.65 -8.31 -3.41
N GLY A 72 -9.08 -7.17 -3.79
CA GLY A 72 -8.12 -7.11 -4.89
C GLY A 72 -6.87 -7.98 -4.66
N LEU A 73 -6.37 -8.04 -3.42
CA LEU A 73 -5.22 -8.87 -3.05
C LEU A 73 -5.55 -10.36 -3.11
N PHE A 74 -6.76 -10.75 -2.70
CA PHE A 74 -7.24 -12.12 -2.83
C PHE A 74 -7.28 -12.57 -4.30
N LEU A 75 -7.79 -11.72 -5.20
CA LEU A 75 -7.78 -12.00 -6.64
C LEU A 75 -6.35 -12.11 -7.20
N LEU A 76 -5.42 -11.28 -6.73
CA LEU A 76 -4.01 -11.38 -7.12
C LEU A 76 -3.39 -12.71 -6.67
N LYS A 77 -3.71 -13.18 -5.46
CA LYS A 77 -3.27 -14.48 -4.96
C LYS A 77 -3.76 -15.62 -5.86
N ILE A 78 -5.05 -15.63 -6.21
CA ILE A 78 -5.63 -16.62 -7.12
C ILE A 78 -4.92 -16.59 -8.48
N ARG A 79 -4.71 -15.38 -9.04
CA ARG A 79 -4.02 -15.23 -10.33
C ARG A 79 -2.59 -15.75 -10.29
N GLN A 80 -1.84 -15.47 -9.22
CA GLN A 80 -0.47 -15.97 -9.08
C GLN A 80 -0.45 -17.49 -8.92
N TRP A 81 -1.38 -18.05 -8.15
CA TRP A 81 -1.52 -19.49 -8.03
C TRP A 81 -1.81 -20.15 -9.38
N GLY A 82 -2.73 -19.59 -10.18
CA GLY A 82 -3.02 -20.08 -11.53
C GLY A 82 -1.81 -20.00 -12.47
N LYS A 83 -1.02 -18.92 -12.39
CA LYS A 83 0.26 -18.83 -13.14
C LYS A 83 1.23 -19.94 -12.73
N LYS A 84 1.40 -20.17 -11.43
CA LYS A 84 2.28 -21.22 -10.90
C LYS A 84 1.83 -22.61 -11.35
N ALA A 85 0.52 -22.87 -11.34
CA ALA A 85 -0.06 -24.13 -11.82
C ALA A 85 0.18 -24.37 -13.32
N LEU A 86 0.23 -23.29 -14.11
CA LEU A 86 0.54 -23.32 -15.55
C LEU A 86 2.05 -23.29 -15.86
N GLY A 87 2.93 -23.38 -14.86
CA GLY A 87 4.38 -23.27 -15.04
C GLY A 87 4.86 -21.88 -15.45
N LEU A 88 3.98 -20.86 -15.39
CA LEU A 88 4.32 -19.49 -15.72
C LEU A 88 5.06 -18.83 -14.56
N ARG A 89 6.03 -17.98 -14.89
CA ARG A 89 6.85 -17.29 -13.90
C ARG A 89 6.02 -16.36 -13.01
N THR A 90 6.28 -16.42 -11.71
CA THR A 90 5.67 -15.58 -10.68
C THR A 90 6.75 -14.86 -9.89
N ARG A 91 6.54 -13.58 -9.58
CA ARG A 91 7.45 -12.78 -8.77
C ARG A 91 7.00 -12.74 -7.32
N ARG A 92 7.95 -12.61 -6.39
CA ARG A 92 7.65 -12.43 -4.97
C ARG A 92 7.03 -11.05 -4.71
N ILE A 93 5.86 -11.01 -4.08
CA ILE A 93 5.19 -9.76 -3.69
C ILE A 93 4.93 -9.78 -2.18
N GLU A 94 5.48 -8.79 -1.49
CA GLU A 94 5.25 -8.51 -0.07
C GLU A 94 4.35 -7.29 0.06
N LEU A 95 3.27 -7.43 0.83
CA LEU A 95 2.29 -6.38 1.05
C LEU A 95 2.10 -6.13 2.54
N ALA A 96 2.28 -4.89 2.96
CA ALA A 96 1.95 -4.44 4.30
C ALA A 96 0.85 -3.37 4.24
N ARG A 97 0.02 -3.32 5.28
CA ARG A 97 -1.07 -2.36 5.39
C ARG A 97 -0.89 -1.54 6.66
N VAL A 98 -1.09 -0.24 6.55
CA VAL A 98 -1.03 0.69 7.67
C VAL A 98 -2.37 1.43 7.74
N ALA A 99 -2.95 1.49 8.94
CA ALA A 99 -4.19 2.20 9.13
C ALA A 99 -3.97 3.73 9.18
N VAL A 100 -4.97 4.47 8.72
CA VAL A 100 -5.07 5.91 9.01
C VAL A 100 -5.75 6.07 10.36
N VAL A 101 -5.12 6.82 11.27
CA VAL A 101 -5.63 7.19 12.59
C VAL A 101 -6.29 8.56 12.49
N GLY A 102 -7.54 8.64 12.97
CA GLY A 102 -8.42 9.79 12.76
C GLY A 102 -9.34 9.64 11.54
N GLY A 103 -10.64 9.79 11.76
CA GLY A 103 -11.67 9.81 10.70
C GLY A 103 -12.05 8.43 10.12
N THR A 104 -12.45 7.47 10.97
CA THR A 104 -13.08 6.22 10.51
C THR A 104 -14.59 6.39 10.31
N LYS A 105 -15.06 6.08 9.10
CA LYS A 105 -16.48 5.98 8.76
C LYS A 105 -17.22 5.07 9.74
N SER A 106 -18.37 5.55 10.24
CA SER A 106 -19.40 4.72 10.85
C SER A 106 -19.90 3.69 9.85
N LEU A 107 -20.29 2.51 10.35
CA LEU A 107 -20.74 1.35 9.57
C LEU A 107 -21.91 1.64 8.62
N PHE A 108 -22.60 2.79 8.72
CA PHE A 108 -23.77 3.16 7.91
C PHE A 108 -23.92 4.67 7.59
N GLY A 109 -22.88 5.52 7.73
CA GLY A 109 -23.04 6.98 7.64
C GLY A 109 -21.86 7.75 7.04
N ARG A 110 -21.98 9.08 6.95
CA ARG A 110 -21.17 10.06 6.19
C ARG A 110 -19.64 9.92 6.30
N ARG A 111 -18.93 10.44 5.27
CA ARG A 111 -17.46 10.52 5.19
C ARG A 111 -16.94 11.54 6.19
N ASP A 112 -16.52 11.12 7.37
CA ASP A 112 -15.73 12.00 8.26
C ASP A 112 -14.23 11.87 7.96
N CYS A 113 -13.90 11.93 6.67
CA CYS A 113 -12.51 11.99 6.22
C CYS A 113 -12.10 13.46 6.24
N ARG A 114 -11.37 13.88 7.28
CA ARG A 114 -10.81 15.23 7.35
C ARG A 114 -9.60 15.32 6.44
N VAL A 115 -9.86 15.49 5.15
CA VAL A 115 -8.82 15.58 4.11
C VAL A 115 -7.79 16.63 4.52
N GLY A 116 -6.53 16.24 4.62
CA GLY A 116 -5.45 17.14 5.01
C GLY A 116 -5.18 17.21 6.52
N PHE A 117 -5.89 16.42 7.35
CA PHE A 117 -5.69 16.40 8.81
C PHE A 117 -5.51 14.98 9.37
N ASN A 118 -5.68 13.94 8.57
CA ASN A 118 -5.51 12.58 9.05
C ASN A 118 -4.02 12.22 9.19
N VAL A 119 -3.72 11.32 10.12
CA VAL A 119 -2.37 10.83 10.40
C VAL A 119 -2.30 9.31 10.19
N ALA A 120 -1.11 8.76 9.98
CA ALA A 120 -0.93 7.31 9.91
C ALA A 120 -0.65 6.75 11.31
N ASP A 121 -0.96 5.47 11.52
CA ASP A 121 -0.44 4.76 12.69
C ASP A 121 1.08 4.64 12.57
N ARG A 122 1.81 5.39 13.40
CA ARG A 122 3.27 5.56 13.27
C ARG A 122 4.06 4.32 13.65
N GLU A 123 3.63 3.60 14.69
CA GLU A 123 4.31 2.38 15.12
C GLU A 123 4.16 1.29 14.05
N VAL A 124 2.92 1.08 13.58
CA VAL A 124 2.64 0.11 12.52
C VAL A 124 3.33 0.51 11.21
N LEU A 125 3.39 1.81 10.90
CA LEU A 125 4.10 2.30 9.73
C LEU A 125 5.60 1.99 9.79
N SER A 126 6.26 2.27 10.93
CA SER A 126 7.69 2.02 11.07
C SER A 126 7.99 0.54 10.86
N ARG A 127 7.30 -0.35 11.59
CA ARG A 127 7.46 -1.80 11.46
C ARG A 127 7.21 -2.27 10.03
N ALA A 128 6.13 -1.80 9.39
CA ALA A 128 5.83 -2.13 8.01
C ALA A 128 6.93 -1.69 7.03
N LEU A 129 7.54 -0.52 7.24
CA LEU A 129 8.66 -0.06 6.43
C LEU A 129 9.95 -0.86 6.68
N ASP A 130 10.16 -1.35 7.90
CA ASP A 130 11.33 -2.16 8.29
C ASP A 130 11.26 -3.61 7.79
N GLY A 131 10.12 -4.05 7.25
CA GLY A 131 9.96 -5.39 6.68
C GLY A 131 8.96 -6.26 7.44
N GLU A 132 8.55 -5.81 8.62
CA GLU A 132 7.60 -6.48 9.48
C GLU A 132 6.15 -6.26 9.00
N ASP A 133 5.17 -6.80 9.72
CA ASP A 133 3.73 -6.61 9.45
C ASP A 133 3.30 -6.93 8.00
N THR A 134 4.01 -7.87 7.36
CA THR A 134 3.66 -8.35 6.02
C THR A 134 2.36 -9.13 6.10
N PHE A 135 1.27 -8.51 5.66
CA PHE A 135 -0.06 -9.10 5.69
C PHE A 135 -0.21 -10.19 4.61
N ILE A 136 0.41 -10.02 3.45
CA ILE A 136 0.38 -11.00 2.36
C ILE A 136 1.78 -11.14 1.76
N ARG A 137 2.20 -12.40 1.58
CA ARG A 137 3.38 -12.80 0.84
C ARG A 137 2.95 -13.80 -0.24
N LEU A 138 3.19 -13.45 -1.50
CA LEU A 138 2.89 -14.26 -2.68
C LEU A 138 4.17 -14.59 -3.44
#